data_AF-A0A522IBB4-F1
#
_entry.id   AF-A0A522IBB4-F1
#
_cell.length_a   1.000
_cell.length_b   1.000
_cell.length_c   1.000
_cell.angle_alpha   90.00
_cell.angle_beta   90.00
_cell.angle_gamma   90.00
#
_symmetry.space_group_name_H-M   'P 1'
#
loop_
_entity.id
_entity.type
_entity.pdbx_description
1 polymer ?
#
loop_
_entity_poly.entity_id
_entity_poly.type
_entity_poly.pdbx_seq_one_letter_code
_entity_poly.pdbx_strand_id
1 'polypeptide(L)'
;ADAGRRYRQKCCNSILFAGHVSIPTHTEILTPRLCYRDTTLGGGQVFCDWCVRPDGFTRFLVIDDGFRDEQGGRLLQRLYEIETYRMMALLALPFARQMSRDLDEIHALLHALMQRMEMDGAEGDDSQLLVKLTHLAVRVESLSGLGGRFSASCAYEKLVLGRIQELREERIEGMPTLQEFMERRFAPAMETCRSVWARHELLASRIARAVDLLRTRVNLAQEKDVTHLLAGMERTARNQLHLQHAVEGLSVAAISYYVLSLAAAAFKALHVLSLPIQPELAEGLAVAPVVLAVIAITRRTRNRSLAQSGDHDGNGHSSAGEIGFNPVPIQEKH
;
A
#
# COMPACT_ATOMS: atom_id res chain seq x y z
N ALA A 1 1.55 30.47 27.27
CA ALA A 1 1.98 29.54 26.21
C ALA A 1 0.91 29.56 25.12
N ASP A 2 0.72 30.62 24.32
CA ASP A 2 1.66 31.45 23.56
C ASP A 2 2.32 30.71 22.37
N ALA A 3 1.51 30.36 21.36
CA ALA A 3 1.98 29.90 20.05
C ALA A 3 0.91 29.99 18.91
N GLY A 4 -0.07 30.92 19.01
CA GLY A 4 -1.20 30.98 18.05
C GLY A 4 -1.31 32.27 17.23
N ARG A 5 -0.43 33.26 17.44
CA ARG A 5 -0.53 34.59 16.82
C ARG A 5 0.80 35.00 16.21
N ARG A 6 1.00 34.73 14.91
CA ARG A 6 1.80 35.54 13.96
C ARG A 6 1.92 34.84 12.59
N TYR A 7 0.93 35.04 11.73
CA TYR A 7 1.10 35.08 10.27
C TYR A 7 -0.07 35.86 9.67
N ARG A 8 -0.24 37.12 10.11
CA ARG A 8 -1.01 38.12 9.34
C ARG A 8 -0.06 38.69 8.31
N GLN A 9 0.05 38.02 7.17
CA GLN A 9 0.70 38.58 6.00
C GLN A 9 -0.23 39.67 5.44
N LYS A 10 -0.04 40.91 5.90
CA LYS A 10 -0.65 42.08 5.27
C LYS A 10 0.09 42.31 3.96
N CYS A 11 -0.38 41.70 2.88
CA CYS A 11 0.03 42.07 1.53
C CYS A 11 -1.17 42.79 0.90
N CYS A 12 -1.04 44.10 0.74
CA CYS A 12 -1.96 44.91 -0.03
C CYS A 12 -1.18 45.41 -1.26
N ASN A 13 -1.85 45.60 -2.40
CA ASN A 13 -1.23 46.12 -3.61
C ASN A 13 -1.51 47.62 -3.75
N SER A 14 -0.54 48.39 -4.20
CA SER A 14 -0.71 49.83 -4.48
C SER A 14 -0.32 50.08 -5.94
N ILE A 15 -1.30 50.47 -6.76
CA ILE A 15 -1.07 50.80 -8.16
C ILE A 15 -1.17 52.32 -8.32
N LEU A 16 -0.12 52.93 -8.86
CA LEU A 16 -0.11 54.36 -9.17
C LEU A 16 -0.43 54.53 -10.66
N PHE A 17 -1.55 55.19 -10.96
CA PHE A 17 -1.97 55.51 -12.32
C PHE A 17 -1.63 56.98 -12.60
N ALA A 18 -0.77 57.23 -13.59
CA ALA A 18 -0.39 58.59 -13.98
C ALA A 18 -0.97 58.89 -15.36
N GLY A 19 -2.02 59.72 -15.41
CA GLY A 19 -2.58 60.25 -16.64
C GLY A 19 -1.95 61.60 -16.98
N HIS A 20 -1.34 61.71 -18.16
CA HIS A 20 -0.86 62.94 -18.80
C HIS A 20 -0.22 64.00 -17.86
N VAL A 21 0.81 63.59 -17.09
CA VAL A 21 1.63 64.53 -16.31
C VAL A 21 3.08 64.38 -16.78
N SER A 22 3.69 65.51 -17.14
CA SER A 22 5.12 65.65 -17.36
C SER A 22 5.87 64.88 -16.28
N ILE A 23 6.69 63.90 -16.68
CA ILE A 23 7.47 63.03 -15.80
C ILE A 23 8.02 63.87 -14.64
N PRO A 24 7.49 63.74 -13.41
CA PRO A 24 8.15 64.35 -12.28
C PRO A 24 9.51 63.67 -12.21
N THR A 25 10.55 64.47 -12.10
CA THR A 25 11.94 64.07 -11.91
C THR A 25 12.15 63.39 -10.53
N HIS A 26 11.13 62.71 -10.02
CA HIS A 26 11.15 61.90 -8.80
C HIS A 26 11.42 60.44 -9.19
N THR A 27 12.66 60.22 -9.57
CA THR A 27 13.34 58.92 -9.74
C THR A 27 13.42 58.09 -8.44
N GLU A 28 12.72 58.47 -7.38
CA GLU A 28 12.72 57.79 -6.07
C GLU A 28 11.70 56.66 -5.95
N ILE A 29 10.72 56.55 -6.86
CA ILE A 29 9.65 55.54 -6.73
C ILE A 29 10.08 54.16 -7.26
N LEU A 30 10.99 54.12 -8.25
CA LEU A 30 11.49 52.89 -8.86
C LEU A 30 13.01 52.98 -9.05
N THR A 31 13.77 52.28 -8.22
CA THR A 31 15.20 52.06 -8.46
C THR A 31 15.39 51.31 -9.79
N PRO A 32 16.34 51.71 -10.66
CA PRO A 32 16.34 51.41 -12.10
C PRO A 32 16.73 49.97 -12.47
N ARG A 33 16.73 49.02 -11.53
CA ARG A 33 17.28 47.68 -11.80
C ARG A 33 16.33 46.72 -12.50
N LEU A 34 15.02 47.00 -12.54
CA LEU A 34 14.04 46.25 -13.31
C LEU A 34 12.84 47.15 -13.60
N CYS A 35 12.95 47.97 -14.65
CA CYS A 35 11.78 48.57 -15.27
C CYS A 35 11.28 47.57 -16.31
N TYR A 36 10.18 46.89 -16.02
CA TYR A 36 9.36 46.27 -17.07
C TYR A 36 8.68 47.38 -17.89
N ARG A 37 8.41 47.20 -19.17
CA ARG A 37 7.55 48.10 -19.96
C ARG A 37 6.64 47.20 -20.78
N ASP A 38 5.38 47.11 -20.37
CA ASP A 38 4.34 46.44 -21.15
C ASP A 38 3.72 47.41 -22.16
N THR A 39 3.73 47.09 -23.44
CA THR A 39 2.80 47.61 -24.44
C THR A 39 2.26 46.33 -25.08
N THR A 40 0.98 45.97 -25.19
CA THR A 40 -0.12 46.74 -25.76
C THR A 40 -1.49 46.21 -25.31
N LEU A 41 -2.30 47.15 -24.82
CA LEU A 41 -3.70 47.23 -25.24
C LEU A 41 -3.93 48.65 -25.76
N GLY A 42 -3.25 48.99 -26.87
CA GLY A 42 -3.43 50.25 -27.57
C GLY A 42 -3.08 51.48 -26.74
N GLY A 43 -1.78 51.68 -26.47
CA GLY A 43 -1.29 52.95 -25.93
C GLY A 43 -1.17 53.02 -24.41
N GLY A 44 -0.30 52.21 -23.81
CA GLY A 44 0.12 52.46 -22.43
C GLY A 44 1.26 51.57 -21.99
N GLN A 45 1.93 51.95 -20.90
CA GLN A 45 3.22 51.40 -20.46
C GLN A 45 3.18 51.03 -18.99
N VAL A 46 3.58 49.80 -18.64
CA VAL A 46 3.58 49.31 -17.24
C VAL A 46 4.98 49.04 -16.74
N PHE A 47 5.36 49.64 -15.62
CA PHE A 47 6.64 49.45 -14.94
C PHE A 47 6.45 48.88 -13.53
N CYS A 48 7.25 47.87 -13.18
CA CYS A 48 7.24 47.23 -11.87
C CYS A 48 8.59 46.57 -11.60
N ASP A 49 9.08 46.69 -10.36
CA ASP A 49 10.33 46.06 -9.90
C ASP A 49 10.10 44.73 -9.14
N TRP A 50 8.82 44.32 -8.99
CA TRP A 50 8.36 43.13 -8.27
C TRP A 50 8.98 42.95 -6.87
N CYS A 51 9.35 44.08 -6.24
CA CYS A 51 9.96 44.10 -4.93
C CYS A 51 8.91 44.52 -3.89
N VAL A 52 8.66 43.64 -2.92
CA VAL A 52 7.82 43.99 -1.77
C VAL A 52 8.58 44.98 -0.91
N ARG A 53 8.05 46.21 -0.81
CA ARG A 53 8.65 47.28 -0.01
C ARG A 53 8.37 47.05 1.49
N PRO A 54 9.04 47.76 2.41
CA PRO A 54 8.84 47.58 3.86
C PRO A 54 7.40 47.82 4.34
N ASP A 55 6.59 48.53 3.56
CA ASP A 55 5.16 48.74 3.78
C ASP A 55 4.30 47.50 3.46
N GLY A 56 4.88 46.48 2.82
CA GLY A 56 4.20 45.25 2.41
C GLY A 56 3.55 45.32 1.02
N PHE A 57 3.83 46.37 0.24
CA PHE A 57 3.22 46.61 -1.06
C PHE A 57 4.22 46.42 -2.21
N THR A 58 3.75 45.80 -3.29
CA THR A 58 4.38 45.87 -4.61
C THR A 58 3.81 47.09 -5.34
N ARG A 59 4.65 47.81 -6.09
CA ARG A 59 4.25 49.02 -6.81
C ARG A 59 4.31 48.83 -8.31
N PHE A 60 3.22 49.21 -8.97
CA PHE A 60 3.12 49.30 -10.42
C PHE A 60 2.95 50.77 -10.80
N LEU A 61 3.73 51.22 -11.77
CA LEU A 61 3.54 52.48 -12.46
C LEU A 61 2.91 52.19 -13.81
N VAL A 62 1.69 52.69 -14.02
CA VAL A 62 1.00 52.59 -15.31
C VAL A 62 0.95 53.98 -15.92
N ILE A 63 1.56 54.12 -17.09
CA ILE A 63 1.52 55.33 -17.91
C ILE A 63 0.49 55.11 -19.00
N ASP A 64 -0.50 55.99 -19.03
CA ASP A 64 -1.48 56.07 -20.10
C ASP A 64 -0.86 56.78 -21.31
N ASP A 65 -0.84 56.10 -22.46
CA ASP A 65 -0.30 56.58 -23.74
C ASP A 65 -1.40 56.48 -24.83
N GLY A 66 -2.65 56.78 -24.45
CA GLY A 66 -3.81 56.78 -25.35
C GLY A 66 -4.85 55.69 -25.06
N PHE A 67 -4.98 55.23 -23.82
CA PHE A 67 -6.05 54.31 -23.43
C PHE A 67 -7.43 54.92 -23.67
N ARG A 68 -8.34 54.10 -24.18
CA ARG A 68 -9.78 54.33 -24.02
C ARG A 68 -10.16 54.03 -22.57
N ASP A 69 -11.17 54.72 -22.04
CA ASP A 69 -11.58 54.65 -20.62
C ASP A 69 -11.62 53.21 -20.03
N GLU A 70 -12.13 52.23 -20.79
CA GLU A 70 -12.23 50.85 -20.32
C GLU A 70 -10.91 50.03 -20.41
N GLN A 71 -9.97 50.44 -21.25
CA GLN A 71 -8.70 49.73 -21.45
C GLN A 71 -7.80 49.85 -20.22
N GLY A 72 -7.72 51.04 -19.63
CA GLY A 72 -6.97 51.26 -18.39
C GLY A 72 -7.50 50.42 -17.23
N GLY A 73 -8.82 50.38 -17.04
CA GLY A 73 -9.45 49.54 -16.01
C GLY A 73 -9.18 48.05 -16.18
N ARG A 74 -9.29 47.52 -17.40
CA ARG A 74 -8.98 46.11 -17.70
C ARG A 74 -7.50 45.77 -17.47
N LEU A 75 -6.59 46.67 -17.84
CA LEU A 75 -5.17 46.49 -17.59
C LEU A 75 -4.87 46.44 -16.09
N LEU A 76 -5.38 47.41 -15.33
CA LEU A 76 -5.21 47.47 -13.87
C LEU A 76 -5.77 46.21 -13.18
N GLN A 77 -6.97 45.78 -13.59
CA GLN A 77 -7.58 44.55 -13.09
C GLN A 77 -6.68 43.33 -13.34
N ARG A 78 -6.12 43.20 -14.55
CA ARG A 78 -5.22 42.08 -14.89
C ARG A 78 -3.93 42.10 -14.10
N LEU A 79 -3.30 43.27 -13.95
CA LEU A 79 -2.09 43.42 -13.13
C LEU A 79 -2.37 43.04 -11.67
N TYR A 80 -3.52 43.45 -11.15
CA TYR A 80 -3.96 43.09 -9.80
C TYR A 80 -4.19 41.58 -9.65
N GLU A 81 -4.85 40.96 -10.62
CA GLU A 81 -5.09 39.51 -10.64
C GLU A 81 -3.79 38.72 -10.72
N ILE A 82 -2.85 39.12 -11.59
CA ILE A 82 -1.52 38.50 -11.70
C ILE A 82 -0.81 38.52 -10.35
N GLU A 83 -0.74 39.67 -9.69
CA GLU A 83 -0.03 39.78 -8.41
C GLU A 83 -0.74 38.99 -7.30
N THR A 84 -2.07 39.06 -7.26
CA THR A 84 -2.87 38.33 -6.28
C THR A 84 -2.71 36.82 -6.43
N TYR A 85 -2.84 36.29 -7.65
CA TYR A 85 -2.68 34.86 -7.92
C TYR A 85 -1.23 34.40 -7.75
N ARG A 86 -0.23 35.21 -8.14
CA ARG A 86 1.19 34.90 -7.90
C ARG A 86 1.49 34.76 -6.42
N MET A 87 0.99 35.68 -5.58
CA MET A 87 1.16 35.60 -4.13
C MET A 87 0.48 34.35 -3.55
N MET A 88 -0.75 34.06 -3.96
CA MET A 88 -1.47 32.86 -3.50
C MET A 88 -0.79 31.57 -3.93
N ALA A 89 -0.26 31.50 -5.15
CA ALA A 89 0.52 30.37 -5.64
C ALA A 89 1.77 30.13 -4.78
N LEU A 90 2.48 31.20 -4.39
CA LEU A 90 3.70 31.12 -3.60
C LEU A 90 3.50 30.74 -2.14
N LEU A 91 2.26 30.70 -1.62
CA LEU A 91 1.98 30.26 -0.25
C LEU A 91 2.34 28.80 0.01
N ALA A 92 2.39 27.96 -1.04
CA ALA A 92 2.77 26.55 -0.93
C ALA A 92 4.29 26.34 -0.87
N LEU A 93 5.10 27.28 -1.39
CA LEU A 93 6.55 27.13 -1.49
C LEU A 93 7.28 26.84 -0.16
N PRO A 94 7.02 27.53 0.97
CA PRO A 94 7.69 27.21 2.23
C PRO A 94 7.37 25.79 2.71
N PHE A 95 6.14 25.31 2.49
CA PHE A 95 5.74 23.94 2.81
C PHE A 95 6.43 22.93 1.90
N ALA A 96 6.58 23.23 0.60
CA ALA A 96 7.34 22.42 -0.34
C ALA A 96 8.79 22.21 0.14
N ARG A 97 9.46 23.27 0.57
CA ARG A 97 10.83 23.21 1.07
C ARG A 97 10.97 22.40 2.35
N GLN A 98 9.99 22.50 3.26
CA GLN A 98 9.97 21.70 4.48
C GLN A 98 9.72 20.22 4.15
N MET A 99 8.66 19.94 3.40
CA MET A 99 8.26 18.61 2.99
C MET A 99 9.36 17.89 2.18
N SER A 100 10.13 18.61 1.36
CA SER A 100 11.28 18.03 0.66
C SER A 100 12.27 17.36 1.61
N ARG A 101 12.58 17.99 2.75
CA ARG A 101 13.50 17.43 3.75
C ARG A 101 12.89 16.21 4.45
N ASP A 102 11.60 16.30 4.78
CA ASP A 102 10.88 15.17 5.40
C ASP A 102 10.85 13.96 4.45
N LEU A 103 10.66 14.19 3.15
CA LEU A 103 10.68 13.14 2.13
C LEU A 103 12.08 12.53 1.96
N ASP A 104 13.15 13.32 2.05
CA ASP A 104 14.54 12.81 2.01
C ASP A 104 14.79 11.83 3.17
N GLU A 105 14.33 12.18 4.38
CA GLU A 105 14.44 11.30 5.56
C GLU A 105 13.62 10.02 5.40
N ILE A 106 12.35 10.13 5.01
CA ILE A 106 11.47 8.97 4.78
C ILE A 106 12.06 8.05 3.71
N HIS A 107 12.62 8.63 2.64
CA HIS A 107 13.24 7.87 1.57
C HIS A 107 14.46 7.07 2.04
N ALA A 108 15.34 7.69 2.83
CA ALA A 108 16.51 7.02 3.41
C ALA A 108 16.10 5.88 4.35
N LEU A 109 15.08 6.10 5.20
CA LEU A 109 14.54 5.08 6.10
C LEU A 109 13.93 3.90 5.34
N LEU A 110 13.14 4.17 4.30
CA LEU A 110 12.58 3.13 3.44
C LEU A 110 13.70 2.29 2.80
N HIS A 111 14.73 2.94 2.27
CA HIS A 111 15.87 2.25 1.67
C HIS A 111 16.58 1.33 2.67
N ALA A 112 16.83 1.80 3.89
CA ALA A 112 17.44 1.00 4.94
C ALA A 112 16.58 -0.21 5.35
N LEU A 113 15.25 -0.06 5.42
CA LEU A 113 14.34 -1.18 5.71
C LEU A 113 14.31 -2.19 4.56
N MET A 114 14.28 -1.73 3.31
CA MET A 114 14.34 -2.60 2.13
C MET A 114 15.63 -3.43 2.10
N GLN A 115 16.78 -2.83 2.42
CA GLN A 115 18.05 -3.56 2.52
C GLN A 115 18.04 -4.63 3.61
N ARG A 116 17.48 -4.32 4.79
CA ARG A 116 17.33 -5.32 5.87
C ARG A 116 16.44 -6.48 5.45
N MET A 117 15.32 -6.18 4.78
CA MET A 117 14.42 -7.20 4.26
C MET A 117 15.13 -8.15 3.26
N GLU A 118 16.08 -7.65 2.48
CA GLU A 118 16.89 -8.47 1.56
C GLU A 118 17.94 -9.32 2.30
N MET A 119 18.59 -8.79 3.35
CA MET A 119 19.68 -9.46 4.07
C MET A 119 19.18 -10.51 5.09
N ASP A 120 18.08 -10.26 5.78
CA ASP A 120 17.57 -11.09 6.89
C ASP A 120 16.79 -12.30 6.36
N GLY A 121 17.44 -13.14 5.55
CA GLY A 121 16.86 -14.37 5.00
C GLY A 121 16.08 -15.22 6.02
N ALA A 122 14.75 -15.12 5.96
CA ALA A 122 13.72 -16.05 6.40
C ALA A 122 13.49 -16.30 7.90
N GLU A 123 14.34 -15.87 8.84
CA GLU A 123 14.20 -16.37 10.23
C GLU A 123 14.39 -15.36 11.39
N GLY A 124 13.96 -14.08 11.31
CA GLY A 124 14.09 -13.29 12.55
C GLY A 124 13.36 -11.98 12.83
N ASP A 125 12.94 -11.16 11.86
CA ASP A 125 12.43 -9.83 12.24
C ASP A 125 11.31 -9.24 11.36
N ASP A 126 10.65 -10.07 10.55
CA ASP A 126 9.63 -9.58 9.60
C ASP A 126 8.48 -8.82 10.32
N SER A 127 8.13 -9.20 11.54
CA SER A 127 7.11 -8.51 12.34
C SER A 127 7.54 -7.09 12.75
N GLN A 128 8.77 -6.88 13.24
CA GLN A 128 9.22 -5.53 13.59
C GLN A 128 9.49 -4.69 12.34
N LEU A 129 9.93 -5.33 11.25
CA LEU A 129 10.13 -4.66 9.96
C LEU A 129 8.79 -4.17 9.40
N LEU A 130 7.72 -4.95 9.57
CA LEU A 130 6.35 -4.56 9.22
C LEU A 130 5.88 -3.36 10.05
N VAL A 131 6.08 -3.38 11.36
CA VAL A 131 5.75 -2.24 12.25
C VAL A 131 6.48 -0.96 11.81
N LYS A 132 7.78 -1.07 11.50
CA LYS A 132 8.59 0.07 11.03
C LYS A 132 8.10 0.61 9.67
N LEU A 133 7.75 -0.28 8.74
CA LEU A 133 7.18 0.12 7.44
C LEU A 133 5.79 0.76 7.60
N THR A 134 4.93 0.23 8.47
CA THR A 134 3.62 0.83 8.78
C THR A 134 3.78 2.21 9.38
N HIS A 135 4.76 2.42 10.28
CA HIS A 135 5.07 3.76 10.79
C HIS A 135 5.52 4.73 9.68
N LEU A 136 6.34 4.29 8.72
CA LEU A 136 6.69 5.11 7.56
C LEU A 136 5.47 5.43 6.68
N ALA A 137 4.55 4.47 6.51
CA ALA A 137 3.30 4.69 5.77
C ALA A 137 2.44 5.77 6.44
N VAL A 138 2.29 5.72 7.77
CA VAL A 138 1.59 6.77 8.53
C VAL A 138 2.31 8.11 8.41
N ARG A 139 3.64 8.13 8.47
CA ARG A 139 4.43 9.37 8.38
C ARG A 139 4.28 10.04 7.01
N VAL A 140 4.36 9.28 5.91
CA VAL A 140 4.15 9.85 4.56
C VAL A 140 2.69 10.29 4.36
N GLU A 141 1.73 9.55 4.90
CA GLU A 141 0.30 9.91 4.83
C GLU A 141 -0.03 11.18 5.60
N SER A 142 0.66 11.43 6.72
CA SER A 142 0.47 12.67 7.48
C SER A 142 0.78 13.94 6.67
N LEU A 143 1.61 13.83 5.62
CA LEU A 143 1.95 14.92 4.71
C LEU A 143 0.88 15.16 3.64
N SER A 144 -0.04 14.20 3.42
CA SER A 144 -1.13 14.30 2.42
C SER A 144 -2.08 15.48 2.67
N GLY A 145 -2.17 15.96 3.93
CA GLY A 145 -2.96 17.14 4.29
C GLY A 145 -2.54 18.43 3.56
N LEU A 146 -1.34 18.48 2.98
CA LEU A 146 -0.86 19.60 2.17
C LEU A 146 -1.33 19.55 0.71
N GLY A 147 -1.90 18.43 0.23
CA GLY A 147 -2.25 18.23 -1.18
C GLY A 147 -3.20 19.30 -1.74
N GLY A 148 -4.17 19.75 -0.94
CA GLY A 148 -5.05 20.84 -1.33
C GLY A 148 -4.32 22.16 -1.61
N ARG A 149 -3.24 22.44 -0.85
CA ARG A 149 -2.41 23.65 -1.04
C ARG A 149 -1.55 23.56 -2.29
N PHE A 150 -0.96 22.40 -2.57
CA PHE A 150 -0.19 22.17 -3.79
C PHE A 150 -1.08 22.24 -5.03
N SER A 151 -2.26 21.60 -4.99
CA SER A 151 -3.25 21.67 -6.06
C SER A 151 -3.71 23.10 -6.34
N ALA A 152 -4.06 23.85 -5.27
CA ALA A 152 -4.42 25.26 -5.39
C ALA A 152 -3.26 26.11 -5.97
N SER A 153 -2.03 25.88 -5.51
CA SER A 153 -0.83 26.55 -6.02
C SER A 153 -0.69 26.35 -7.54
N CYS A 154 -0.80 25.12 -8.04
CA CYS A 154 -0.78 24.81 -9.46
C CYS A 154 -1.94 25.46 -10.24
N ALA A 155 -3.13 25.55 -9.65
CA ALA A 155 -4.27 26.24 -10.26
C ALA A 155 -4.02 27.75 -10.39
N TYR A 156 -3.46 28.38 -9.34
CA TYR A 156 -3.14 29.80 -9.35
C TYR A 156 -2.02 30.14 -10.34
N GLU A 157 -1.00 29.29 -10.48
CA GLU A 157 0.01 29.45 -11.53
C GLU A 157 -0.62 29.49 -12.93
N LYS A 158 -1.56 28.60 -13.23
CA LYS A 158 -2.28 28.61 -14.52
C LYS A 158 -3.02 29.93 -14.73
N LEU A 159 -3.64 30.48 -13.69
CA LEU A 159 -4.31 31.79 -13.76
C LEU A 159 -3.30 32.92 -14.03
N VAL A 160 -2.15 32.92 -13.35
CA VAL A 160 -1.08 33.89 -13.59
C VAL A 160 -0.63 33.85 -15.05
N LEU A 161 -0.29 32.66 -15.56
CA LEU A 161 0.17 32.50 -16.94
C LEU A 161 -0.90 32.90 -17.97
N GLY A 162 -2.16 32.54 -17.72
CA GLY A 162 -3.27 32.95 -18.57
C GLY A 162 -3.46 34.47 -18.62
N ARG A 163 -3.33 35.15 -17.47
CA ARG A 163 -3.44 36.61 -17.42
C ARG A 163 -2.26 37.33 -18.07
N ILE A 164 -1.06 36.78 -17.95
CA ILE A 164 0.12 37.28 -18.66
C ILE A 164 -0.08 37.18 -20.18
N GLN A 165 -0.57 36.04 -20.67
CA GLN A 165 -0.87 35.87 -22.10
C GLN A 165 -1.93 36.85 -22.60
N GLU A 166 -2.92 37.15 -21.77
CA GLU A 166 -3.97 38.13 -22.08
C GLU A 166 -3.48 39.58 -22.17
N LEU A 167 -2.34 39.93 -21.55
CA LEU A 167 -1.74 41.26 -21.65
C LEU A 167 -1.23 41.55 -23.06
N ARG A 168 -0.89 40.50 -23.84
CA ARG A 168 -0.34 40.61 -25.20
C ARG A 168 0.90 41.52 -25.24
N GLU A 169 1.86 41.18 -24.39
CA GLU A 169 3.12 41.90 -24.23
C GLU A 169 3.90 41.96 -25.56
N GLU A 170 4.30 43.16 -25.97
CA GLU A 170 5.22 43.41 -27.07
C GLU A 170 6.62 43.66 -26.50
N ARG A 171 7.60 43.04 -27.14
CA ARG A 171 8.99 43.13 -26.71
C ARG A 171 9.54 44.53 -27.02
N ILE A 172 10.10 45.17 -26.01
CA ILE A 172 10.92 46.37 -26.17
C ILE A 172 12.39 45.99 -26.09
N GLU A 173 13.18 46.50 -27.02
CA GLU A 173 14.60 46.19 -27.10
C GLU A 173 15.33 46.59 -25.80
N GLY A 174 16.14 45.67 -25.27
CA GLY A 174 16.90 45.88 -24.04
C GLY A 174 16.14 45.66 -22.72
N MET A 175 14.83 45.34 -22.73
CA MET A 175 14.07 45.05 -21.51
C MET A 175 13.36 43.68 -21.58
N PRO A 176 13.35 42.90 -20.49
CA PRO A 176 12.65 41.63 -20.44
C PRO A 176 11.14 41.86 -20.36
N THR A 177 10.36 40.95 -20.92
CA THR A 177 8.90 40.98 -20.74
C THR A 177 8.48 40.46 -19.36
N LEU A 178 7.23 40.69 -18.96
CA LEU A 178 6.74 40.15 -17.69
C LEU A 178 6.64 38.63 -17.76
N GLN A 179 6.26 38.07 -18.90
CA GLN A 179 6.37 36.64 -19.15
C GLN A 179 7.80 36.12 -18.92
N GLU A 180 8.82 36.71 -19.57
CA GLU A 180 10.22 36.27 -19.41
C GLU A 180 10.71 36.39 -17.95
N PHE A 181 10.28 37.45 -17.25
CA PHE A 181 10.60 37.64 -15.84
C PHE A 181 9.96 36.56 -14.96
N MET A 182 8.67 36.26 -15.18
CA MET A 182 7.94 35.24 -14.44
C MET A 182 8.46 33.83 -14.71
N GLU A 183 8.83 33.53 -15.96
CA GLU A 183 9.49 32.26 -16.30
C GLU A 183 10.81 32.07 -15.54
N ARG A 184 11.59 33.15 -15.33
CA ARG A 184 12.87 33.04 -14.61
C ARG A 184 12.74 33.04 -13.09
N ARG A 185 11.72 33.69 -12.51
CA ARG A 185 11.65 33.94 -11.06
C ARG A 185 10.45 33.32 -10.36
N PHE A 186 9.36 33.07 -11.07
CA PHE A 186 8.15 32.44 -10.53
C PHE A 186 8.09 30.95 -10.89
N ALA A 187 8.35 30.58 -12.14
CA ALA A 187 8.26 29.18 -12.58
C ALA A 187 9.15 28.20 -11.79
N PRO A 188 10.41 28.54 -11.39
CA PRO A 188 11.22 27.62 -10.58
C PRO A 188 10.61 27.30 -9.21
N ALA A 189 9.90 28.26 -8.60
CA ALA A 189 9.20 28.03 -7.35
C ALA A 189 8.02 27.07 -7.53
N MET A 190 7.29 27.21 -8.63
CA MET A 190 6.17 26.32 -8.97
C MET A 190 6.63 24.91 -9.32
N GLU A 191 7.76 24.79 -10.02
CA GLU A 191 8.38 23.49 -10.31
C GLU A 191 8.85 22.79 -9.04
N THR A 192 9.35 23.55 -8.05
CA THR A 192 9.65 23.00 -6.72
C THR A 192 8.39 22.43 -6.06
N CYS A 193 7.28 23.16 -6.10
CA CYS A 193 6.00 22.67 -5.55
C CYS A 193 5.53 21.39 -6.23
N ARG A 194 5.55 21.35 -7.58
CA ARG A 194 5.16 20.16 -8.36
C ARG A 194 6.05 18.96 -8.09
N SER A 195 7.36 19.13 -8.16
CA SER A 195 8.32 18.05 -7.99
C SER A 195 8.26 17.44 -6.59
N VAL A 196 8.11 18.25 -5.54
CA VAL A 196 7.96 17.76 -4.16
C VAL A 196 6.66 16.95 -4.00
N TRP A 197 5.55 17.44 -4.55
CA TRP A 197 4.28 16.72 -4.51
C TRP A 197 4.34 15.38 -5.26
N ALA A 198 4.92 15.37 -6.47
CA ALA A 198 5.11 14.13 -7.23
C ALA A 198 6.04 13.13 -6.51
N ARG A 199 7.09 13.62 -5.82
CA ARG A 199 7.97 12.78 -5.00
C ARG A 199 7.24 12.16 -3.82
N HIS A 200 6.32 12.88 -3.19
CA HIS A 200 5.47 12.35 -2.13
C HIS A 200 4.59 11.20 -2.61
N GLU A 201 3.85 11.38 -3.71
CA GLU A 201 3.00 10.33 -4.29
C GLU A 201 3.82 9.09 -4.66
N LEU A 202 4.99 9.28 -5.28
CA LEU A 202 5.89 8.19 -5.63
C LEU A 202 6.38 7.43 -4.39
N LEU A 203 6.75 8.15 -3.33
CA LEU A 203 7.26 7.55 -2.10
C LEU A 203 6.16 6.80 -1.34
N ALA A 204 4.95 7.35 -1.27
CA ALA A 204 3.78 6.68 -0.71
C ALA A 204 3.49 5.36 -1.44
N SER A 205 3.50 5.36 -2.78
CA SER A 205 3.34 4.14 -3.59
C SER A 205 4.47 3.12 -3.37
N ARG A 206 5.72 3.57 -3.19
CA ARG A 206 6.84 2.68 -2.88
C ARG A 206 6.70 2.04 -1.49
N ILE A 207 6.29 2.81 -0.49
CA ILE A 207 6.07 2.30 0.88
C ILE A 207 4.92 1.28 0.88
N ALA A 208 3.80 1.58 0.23
CA ALA A 208 2.66 0.65 0.13
C ALA A 208 3.09 -0.69 -0.48
N ARG A 209 3.83 -0.67 -1.61
CA ARG A 209 4.36 -1.89 -2.21
C ARG A 209 5.33 -2.65 -1.30
N ALA A 210 6.18 -1.96 -0.56
CA ALA A 210 7.08 -2.61 0.40
C ALA A 210 6.31 -3.32 1.52
N VAL A 211 5.25 -2.69 2.04
CA VAL A 211 4.34 -3.30 3.02
C VAL A 211 3.67 -4.55 2.45
N ASP A 212 3.15 -4.48 1.22
CA ASP A 212 2.49 -5.62 0.56
C ASP A 212 3.44 -6.79 0.31
N LEU A 213 4.67 -6.51 -0.12
CA LEU A 213 5.71 -7.53 -0.31
C LEU A 213 6.06 -8.23 1.01
N LEU A 214 6.26 -7.47 2.08
CA LEU A 214 6.58 -8.04 3.38
C LEU A 214 5.41 -8.85 3.95
N ARG A 215 4.18 -8.35 3.81
CA ARG A 215 2.97 -9.09 4.21
C ARG A 215 2.86 -10.42 3.46
N THR A 216 3.14 -10.42 2.16
CA THR A 216 3.15 -11.64 1.34
C THR A 216 4.23 -12.62 1.80
N ARG A 217 5.44 -12.13 2.10
CA ARG A 217 6.53 -12.96 2.63
C ARG A 217 6.17 -13.60 3.97
N VAL A 218 5.60 -12.84 4.90
CA VAL A 218 5.14 -13.35 6.20
C VAL A 218 4.08 -14.43 6.02
N ASN A 219 3.10 -14.20 5.15
CA ASN A 219 2.05 -15.20 4.87
C ASN A 219 2.65 -16.49 4.30
N LEU A 220 3.62 -16.39 3.38
CA LEU A 220 4.30 -17.56 2.80
C LEU A 220 5.16 -18.30 3.82
N ALA A 221 5.80 -17.60 4.76
CA ALA A 221 6.53 -18.24 5.85
C ALA A 221 5.58 -19.05 6.75
N GLN A 222 4.44 -18.46 7.14
CA GLN A 222 3.42 -19.14 7.94
C GLN A 222 2.83 -20.36 7.21
N GLU A 223 2.59 -20.27 5.90
CA GLU A 223 2.06 -21.40 5.11
C GLU A 223 3.07 -22.57 5.02
N LYS A 224 4.37 -22.27 4.91
CA LYS A 224 5.42 -23.31 4.97
C LYS A 224 5.43 -24.01 6.33
N ASP A 225 5.29 -23.27 7.43
CA ASP A 225 5.27 -23.86 8.77
C ASP A 225 4.09 -24.82 8.95
N VAL A 226 2.91 -24.45 8.47
CA VAL A 226 1.71 -25.31 8.49
C VAL A 226 1.94 -26.58 7.67
N THR A 227 2.55 -26.45 6.48
CA THR A 227 2.86 -27.61 5.62
C THR A 227 3.86 -28.55 6.29
N HIS A 228 4.90 -28.01 6.94
CA HIS A 228 5.87 -28.78 7.71
C HIS A 228 5.23 -29.52 8.90
N LEU A 229 4.29 -28.88 9.58
CA LEU A 229 3.55 -29.48 10.70
C LEU A 229 2.67 -30.65 10.22
N LEU A 230 1.93 -30.48 9.13
CA LEU A 230 1.11 -31.54 8.54
C LEU A 230 1.97 -32.74 8.08
N ALA A 231 3.12 -32.49 7.46
CA ALA A 231 4.07 -33.55 7.09
C ALA A 231 4.62 -34.31 8.31
N GLY A 232 4.78 -33.63 9.45
CA GLY A 232 5.14 -34.26 10.73
C GLY A 232 4.02 -35.13 11.32
N MET A 233 2.77 -34.68 11.19
CA MET A 233 1.58 -35.45 11.59
C MET A 233 1.43 -36.74 10.77
N GLU A 234 1.63 -36.68 9.45
CA GLU A 234 1.55 -37.86 8.59
C GLU A 234 2.56 -38.94 9.01
N ARG A 235 3.79 -38.54 9.32
CA ARG A 235 4.83 -39.47 9.80
C ARG A 235 4.46 -40.11 11.15
N THR A 236 3.92 -39.31 12.05
CA THR A 236 3.51 -39.80 13.38
C THR A 236 2.32 -40.74 13.27
N ALA A 237 1.31 -40.40 12.46
CA ALA A 237 0.16 -41.26 12.18
C ALA A 237 0.57 -42.58 11.51
N ARG A 238 1.51 -42.54 10.57
CA ARG A 238 2.04 -43.75 9.92
C ARG A 238 2.77 -44.67 10.90
N ASN A 239 3.54 -44.09 11.83
CA ASN A 239 4.18 -44.86 12.89
C ASN A 239 3.17 -45.45 13.87
N GLN A 240 2.09 -44.72 14.18
CA GLN A 240 0.99 -45.23 15.01
C GLN A 240 0.27 -46.41 14.34
N LEU A 241 0.02 -46.35 13.02
CA LEU A 241 -0.56 -47.46 12.26
C LEU A 241 0.33 -48.71 12.27
N HIS A 242 1.64 -48.55 12.13
CA HIS A 242 2.58 -49.68 12.20
C HIS A 242 2.57 -50.37 13.57
N LEU A 243 2.52 -49.60 14.66
CA LEU A 243 2.43 -50.14 16.01
C LEU A 243 1.10 -50.87 16.24
N GLN A 244 0.00 -50.31 15.73
CA GLN A 244 -1.31 -50.96 15.82
C GLN A 244 -1.31 -52.32 15.09
N HIS A 245 -0.75 -52.39 13.88
CA HIS A 245 -0.64 -53.66 13.16
C HIS A 245 0.27 -54.68 13.86
N ALA A 246 1.33 -54.24 14.54
CA ALA A 246 2.17 -55.12 15.33
C ALA A 246 1.41 -55.72 16.53
N VAL A 247 0.61 -54.90 17.23
CA VAL A 247 -0.24 -55.34 18.36
C VAL A 247 -1.36 -56.27 17.88
N GLU A 248 -1.96 -55.98 16.73
CA GLU A 248 -2.95 -56.86 16.09
C GLU A 248 -2.34 -58.23 15.79
N GLY A 249 -1.13 -58.29 15.21
CA GLY A 249 -0.44 -59.55 14.94
C GLY A 249 -0.15 -60.36 16.21
N LEU A 250 0.26 -59.70 17.30
CA LEU A 250 0.50 -60.34 18.59
C LEU A 250 -0.80 -60.88 19.20
N SER A 251 -1.91 -60.14 19.09
CA SER A 251 -3.22 -60.58 19.58
C SER A 251 -3.70 -61.86 18.86
N VAL A 252 -3.46 -61.97 17.55
CA VAL A 252 -3.83 -63.17 16.78
C VAL A 252 -3.02 -64.37 17.25
N ALA A 253 -1.72 -64.22 17.53
CA ALA A 253 -0.88 -65.27 18.06
C ALA A 253 -1.39 -65.75 19.44
N ALA A 254 -1.69 -64.80 20.35
CA ALA A 254 -2.22 -65.11 21.68
C ALA A 254 -3.57 -65.84 21.62
N ILE A 255 -4.53 -65.33 20.82
CA ILE A 255 -5.85 -65.96 20.66
C ILE A 255 -5.72 -67.35 20.04
N SER A 256 -4.85 -67.51 19.03
CA SER A 256 -4.63 -68.81 18.38
C SER A 256 -4.13 -69.85 19.38
N TYR A 257 -3.19 -69.49 20.26
CA TYR A 257 -2.71 -70.37 21.32
C TYR A 257 -3.82 -70.76 22.30
N TYR A 258 -4.64 -69.79 22.73
CA TYR A 258 -5.79 -70.08 23.61
C TYR A 258 -6.77 -71.04 22.96
N VAL A 259 -7.17 -70.79 21.71
CA VAL A 259 -8.12 -71.67 20.99
C VAL A 259 -7.56 -73.09 20.85
N LEU A 260 -6.28 -73.23 20.52
CA LEU A 260 -5.59 -74.53 20.48
C LEU A 260 -5.65 -75.25 21.84
N SER A 261 -5.38 -74.53 22.94
CA SER A 261 -5.44 -75.11 24.29
C SER A 261 -6.85 -75.55 24.69
N LEU A 262 -7.88 -74.77 24.34
CA LEU A 262 -9.28 -75.10 24.58
C LEU A 262 -9.75 -76.29 23.74
N ALA A 263 -9.34 -76.36 22.47
CA ALA A 263 -9.65 -77.49 21.60
C ALA A 263 -9.05 -78.79 22.15
N ALA A 264 -7.77 -78.78 22.56
CA ALA A 264 -7.13 -79.94 23.17
C ALA A 264 -7.84 -80.39 24.47
N ALA A 265 -8.29 -79.45 25.31
CA ALA A 265 -9.07 -79.76 26.50
C ALA A 265 -10.45 -80.36 26.16
N ALA A 266 -11.13 -79.84 25.13
CA ALA A 266 -12.41 -80.37 24.67
C ALA A 266 -12.30 -81.81 24.12
N PHE A 267 -11.24 -82.10 23.36
CA PHE A 267 -10.95 -83.46 22.90
C PHE A 267 -10.70 -84.44 24.06
N LYS A 268 -9.93 -84.01 25.07
CA LYS A 268 -9.72 -84.81 26.30
C LYS A 268 -11.03 -85.06 27.06
N ALA A 269 -11.92 -84.07 27.15
CA ALA A 269 -13.21 -84.22 27.80
C ALA A 269 -14.17 -85.14 27.04
N LEU A 270 -14.16 -85.08 25.69
CA LEU A 270 -14.98 -85.95 24.85
C LEU A 270 -14.54 -87.41 24.90
N HIS A 271 -13.26 -87.69 25.14
CA HIS A 271 -12.74 -89.04 25.32
C HIS A 271 -13.28 -89.75 26.58
N VAL A 272 -13.74 -89.00 27.58
CA VAL A 272 -14.38 -89.55 28.79
C VAL A 272 -15.82 -90.03 28.49
N LEU A 273 -16.41 -89.60 27.37
CA LEU A 273 -17.77 -89.92 26.94
C LEU A 273 -17.79 -91.00 25.84
N SER A 274 -17.18 -92.15 26.11
CA SER A 274 -17.41 -93.45 25.45
C SER A 274 -17.57 -93.47 23.91
N LEU A 275 -16.46 -93.37 23.16
CA LEU A 275 -16.37 -93.76 21.75
C LEU A 275 -15.03 -94.52 21.50
N PRO A 276 -15.04 -95.70 20.85
CA PRO A 276 -13.86 -96.56 20.69
C PRO A 276 -13.02 -96.14 19.47
N ILE A 277 -12.35 -94.99 19.56
CA ILE A 277 -11.40 -94.53 18.54
C ILE A 277 -10.04 -94.31 19.21
N GLN A 278 -8.97 -94.80 18.57
CA GLN A 278 -7.60 -94.70 19.07
C GLN A 278 -7.20 -93.22 19.27
N PRO A 279 -6.88 -92.80 20.52
CA PRO A 279 -6.84 -91.39 20.93
C PRO A 279 -5.73 -90.58 20.25
N GLU A 280 -4.61 -91.19 19.88
CA GLU A 280 -3.44 -90.48 19.36
C GLU A 280 -3.62 -90.02 17.89
N LEU A 281 -4.42 -90.72 17.10
CA LEU A 281 -4.67 -90.37 15.68
C LEU A 281 -5.78 -89.32 15.51
N ALA A 282 -6.82 -89.35 16.36
CA ALA A 282 -7.93 -88.40 16.30
C ALA A 282 -7.53 -87.01 16.80
N GLU A 283 -6.66 -86.92 17.82
CA GLU A 283 -6.12 -85.66 18.33
C GLU A 283 -5.23 -84.98 17.27
N GLY A 284 -4.36 -85.74 16.59
CA GLY A 284 -3.51 -85.21 15.52
C GLY A 284 -4.28 -84.75 14.27
N LEU A 285 -5.36 -85.46 13.88
CA LEU A 285 -6.15 -85.12 12.70
C LEU A 285 -7.01 -83.87 12.89
N ALA A 286 -7.45 -83.58 14.12
CA ALA A 286 -8.32 -82.45 14.42
C ALA A 286 -7.59 -81.12 14.65
N VAL A 287 -6.29 -81.14 14.94
CA VAL A 287 -5.47 -79.93 15.06
C VAL A 287 -5.43 -79.14 13.74
N ALA A 288 -5.24 -79.84 12.62
CA ALA A 288 -5.16 -79.22 11.30
C ALA A 288 -6.40 -78.38 10.93
N PRO A 289 -7.66 -78.90 11.00
CA PRO A 289 -8.84 -78.12 10.66
C PRO A 289 -9.13 -76.99 11.63
N VAL A 290 -8.83 -77.13 12.93
CA VAL A 290 -9.02 -76.05 13.91
C VAL A 290 -8.06 -74.89 13.65
N VAL A 291 -6.77 -75.20 13.40
CA VAL A 291 -5.77 -74.18 13.05
C VAL A 291 -6.16 -73.49 11.73
N LEU A 292 -6.60 -74.26 10.73
CA LEU A 292 -7.07 -73.71 9.46
C LEU A 292 -8.31 -72.82 9.63
N ALA A 293 -9.26 -73.21 10.49
CA ALA A 293 -10.46 -72.43 10.77
C ALA A 293 -10.15 -71.10 11.46
N VAL A 294 -9.25 -71.09 12.46
CA VAL A 294 -8.83 -69.86 13.14
C VAL A 294 -8.11 -68.92 12.17
N ILE A 295 -7.22 -69.43 11.33
CA ILE A 295 -6.52 -68.66 10.30
C ILE A 295 -7.51 -68.12 9.26
N ALA A 296 -8.48 -68.94 8.82
CA ALA A 296 -9.46 -68.54 7.83
C ALA A 296 -10.43 -67.47 8.37
N ILE A 297 -10.89 -67.60 9.61
CA ILE A 297 -11.80 -66.63 10.25
C ILE A 297 -11.09 -65.29 10.43
N THR A 298 -9.86 -65.28 10.94
CA THR A 298 -9.07 -64.05 11.13
C THR A 298 -8.68 -63.38 9.81
N ARG A 299 -8.37 -64.15 8.76
CA ARG A 299 -8.15 -63.60 7.41
C ARG A 299 -9.44 -63.03 6.80
N ARG A 300 -10.58 -63.66 7.05
CA ARG A 300 -11.88 -63.25 6.49
C ARG A 300 -12.43 -61.98 7.15
N THR A 301 -12.24 -61.79 8.45
CA THR A 301 -12.58 -60.54 9.13
C THR A 301 -11.72 -59.39 8.64
N ARG A 302 -10.41 -59.61 8.48
CA ARG A 302 -9.48 -58.60 7.94
C ARG A 302 -9.85 -58.14 6.51
N ASN A 303 -10.18 -59.07 5.63
CA ASN A 303 -10.57 -58.73 4.25
C ASN A 303 -11.94 -58.02 4.17
N ARG A 304 -12.85 -58.25 5.13
CA ARG A 304 -14.12 -57.53 5.21
C ARG A 304 -13.95 -56.08 5.69
N SER A 305 -13.05 -55.85 6.64
CA SER A 305 -12.74 -54.49 7.11
C SER A 305 -12.08 -53.64 6.01
N LEU A 306 -11.20 -54.23 5.20
CA LEU A 306 -10.60 -53.55 4.05
C LEU A 306 -11.61 -53.28 2.92
N ALA A 307 -12.60 -54.16 2.73
CA ALA A 307 -13.67 -53.95 1.74
C ALA A 307 -14.68 -52.86 2.14
N GLN A 308 -14.90 -52.63 3.44
CA GLN A 308 -15.76 -51.54 3.94
C GLN A 308 -15.11 -50.16 3.86
N SER A 309 -13.77 -50.07 3.90
CA SER A 309 -13.05 -48.80 3.75
C SER A 309 -12.91 -48.34 2.29
N GLY A 310 -13.20 -49.21 1.30
CA GLY A 310 -13.12 -48.87 -0.12
C GLY A 310 -14.39 -48.30 -0.74
N ASP A 311 -15.51 -48.24 0.00
CA ASP A 311 -16.83 -47.85 -0.52
C ASP A 311 -17.23 -46.40 -0.19
N HIS A 312 -16.31 -45.59 0.38
CA HIS A 312 -16.57 -44.19 0.74
C HIS A 312 -15.85 -43.13 -0.11
N ASP A 313 -15.03 -43.54 -1.09
CA ASP A 313 -14.32 -42.62 -2.01
C ASP A 313 -14.89 -42.60 -3.45
N GLY A 314 -16.10 -43.13 -3.65
CA GLY A 314 -16.66 -43.43 -4.96
C GLY A 314 -17.97 -42.76 -5.34
N ASN A 315 -18.32 -41.56 -4.85
CA ASN A 315 -19.42 -40.81 -5.48
C ASN A 315 -19.37 -39.30 -5.22
N GLY A 316 -19.07 -38.50 -6.25
CA GLY A 316 -19.26 -37.04 -6.16
C GLY A 316 -18.45 -36.18 -7.11
N HIS A 317 -18.41 -36.45 -8.42
CA HIS A 317 -18.09 -35.44 -9.43
C HIS A 317 -18.98 -35.63 -10.66
N SER A 318 -20.01 -34.81 -10.78
CA SER A 318 -20.35 -34.05 -12.01
C SER A 318 -21.65 -33.26 -11.79
N SER A 319 -21.55 -31.94 -11.70
CA SER A 319 -22.48 -30.99 -12.37
C SER A 319 -21.99 -29.56 -12.20
N ALA A 320 -21.62 -28.98 -13.34
CA ALA A 320 -21.48 -27.55 -13.56
C ALA A 320 -22.86 -26.86 -13.50
N GLY A 321 -22.89 -25.58 -13.12
CA GLY A 321 -24.09 -24.74 -13.29
C GLY A 321 -24.16 -23.56 -12.33
N GLU A 322 -23.73 -22.39 -12.81
CA GLU A 322 -23.95 -21.06 -12.23
C GLU A 322 -25.41 -20.74 -11.85
N ILE A 323 -25.54 -19.82 -10.88
CA ILE A 323 -26.44 -18.64 -10.79
C ILE A 323 -27.03 -18.54 -9.37
N GLY A 324 -26.77 -17.42 -8.67
CA GLY A 324 -27.58 -17.06 -7.50
C GLY A 324 -26.94 -16.09 -6.51
N PHE A 325 -26.82 -14.83 -6.91
CA PHE A 325 -26.53 -13.67 -6.06
C PHE A 325 -27.58 -13.52 -4.92
N ASN A 326 -27.17 -13.45 -3.65
CA ASN A 326 -27.70 -12.46 -2.68
C ASN A 326 -26.91 -12.43 -1.34
N PRO A 327 -26.74 -11.25 -0.71
CA PRO A 327 -25.85 -11.05 0.43
C PRO A 327 -26.54 -11.27 1.78
N VAL A 328 -25.74 -11.63 2.79
CA VAL A 328 -26.16 -11.72 4.20
C VAL A 328 -26.02 -10.33 4.85
N PRO A 329 -27.03 -9.85 5.61
CA PRO A 329 -26.94 -8.57 6.32
C PRO A 329 -26.14 -8.72 7.62
N ILE A 330 -25.28 -7.75 7.87
CA ILE A 330 -24.65 -7.52 9.18
C ILE A 330 -25.69 -6.85 10.07
N GLN A 331 -26.10 -7.53 11.14
CA GLN A 331 -26.88 -6.95 12.24
C GLN A 331 -25.91 -6.29 13.24
N GLU A 332 -26.07 -4.97 13.34
CA GLU A 332 -25.49 -4.08 14.34
C GLU A 332 -26.39 -4.07 15.60
N LYS A 333 -25.78 -4.26 16.78
CA LYS A 333 -26.27 -3.89 18.13
C LYS A 333 -25.01 -3.89 19.01
N HIS A 334 -24.65 -2.85 19.78
CA HIS A 334 -25.42 -1.75 20.34
C HIS A 334 -24.51 -0.56 20.65
#